data_AF-A0A933TCG8-F1
#
_entry.id   AF-A0A933TCG8-F1
#
_cell.length_a   1.000
_cell.length_b   1.000
_cell.length_c   1.000
_cell.angle_alpha   90.00
_cell.angle_beta   90.00
_cell.angle_gamma   90.00
#
_symmetry.space_group_name_H-M   'P 1'
#
loop_
_entity.id
_entity.type
_entity.pdbx_description
1 polymer ?
#
loop_
_entity_poly.entity_id
_entity_poly.type
_entity_poly.pdbx_seq_one_letter_code
_entity_poly.pdbx_strand_id
1 'polypeptide(L)'
;MAADIIENIKAWPLKRKLSLVFVILLSVALMSGIMLWSQRLDFQVLYSNLGQEDAGQVVTKLKEMKIPYKVEGNIIYVPSNRVYELRLELAAQGIPQGGGVGFEIFDKTQIGVTEFVQRLNYIRAIQGELTRTIRQLSEVEQARVHIAIPERTIFTEKEEKPTASIVLKLRAGRVLNQGQIGGIVHLVSSSVEGLQPQNITVIDNMGNLLSMPAAGDAVADSKQLEYQKSVDKEYESKLQSMLEGIVGRGKAIIRVATKINFTQIERTEEKFDPDTIAVKNEQRTQEKSIGASTGGVPGVLSNQPGQQPAQTGGSSPLSQRQSENINY
;
A
#
# COMPACT_ATOMS: atom_id res chain seq x y z
N MET A 1 69.68 36.44 41.81
CA MET A 1 69.22 35.04 41.81
C MET A 1 69.35 34.35 40.46
N ALA A 2 68.71 34.80 39.37
CA ALA A 2 68.90 34.13 38.06
C ALA A 2 70.29 34.38 37.44
N ALA A 3 70.87 35.58 37.65
CA ALA A 3 72.20 35.92 37.15
C ALA A 3 73.32 35.15 37.87
N ASP A 4 73.22 34.96 39.20
CA ASP A 4 74.21 34.25 40.02
C ASP A 4 74.33 32.76 39.63
N ILE A 5 73.24 32.15 39.20
CA ILE A 5 73.21 30.75 38.75
C ILE A 5 73.97 30.59 37.43
N ILE A 6 73.88 31.56 36.53
CA ILE A 6 74.54 31.53 35.20
C ILE A 6 76.06 31.72 35.35
N GLU A 7 76.52 32.59 36.25
CA GLU A 7 77.95 32.75 36.54
C GLU A 7 78.55 31.52 37.22
N ASN A 8 77.83 30.89 38.15
CA ASN A 8 78.29 29.68 38.84
C ASN A 8 78.39 28.47 37.89
N ILE A 9 77.50 28.38 36.89
CA ILE A 9 77.58 27.38 35.81
C ILE A 9 78.81 27.60 34.91
N LYS A 10 79.25 28.86 34.72
CA LYS A 10 80.42 29.21 33.91
C LYS A 10 81.75 28.86 34.59
N ALA A 11 81.80 28.76 35.92
CA ALA A 11 82.99 28.38 36.68
C ALA A 11 83.23 26.84 36.78
N TRP A 12 82.32 26.01 36.25
CA TRP A 12 82.44 24.56 36.36
C TRP A 12 83.44 23.94 35.36
N PRO A 13 84.15 22.86 35.77
CA PRO A 13 85.04 22.12 34.89
C PRO A 13 84.28 21.61 33.65
N LEU A 14 84.95 21.61 32.49
CA LEU A 14 84.34 21.32 31.18
C LEU A 14 83.45 20.05 31.19
N LYS A 15 83.85 19.03 31.95
CA LYS A 15 83.13 17.76 32.13
C LYS A 15 81.74 17.92 32.77
N ARG A 16 81.58 18.83 33.75
CA ARG A 16 80.30 19.10 34.42
C ARG A 16 79.34 19.95 33.57
N LYS A 17 79.88 20.81 32.71
CA LYS A 17 79.07 21.55 31.72
C LYS A 17 78.52 20.61 30.64
N LEU A 18 79.36 19.70 30.15
CA LEU A 18 78.94 18.69 29.17
C LEU A 18 77.88 17.75 29.75
N SER A 19 78.03 17.31 31.02
CA SER A 19 77.04 16.45 31.67
C SER A 19 75.68 17.15 31.87
N LEU A 20 75.68 18.45 32.19
CA LEU A 20 74.44 19.18 32.41
C LEU A 20 73.69 19.43 31.08
N VAL A 21 74.41 19.76 30.00
CA VAL A 21 73.82 19.84 28.65
C VAL A 21 73.26 18.48 28.23
N PHE A 22 73.99 17.38 28.46
CA PHE A 22 73.51 16.04 28.15
C PHE A 22 72.23 15.68 28.91
N VAL A 23 72.15 16.00 30.21
CA VAL A 23 70.95 15.74 31.03
C VAL A 23 69.74 16.55 30.54
N ILE A 24 69.93 17.82 30.17
CA ILE A 24 68.85 18.65 29.60
C ILE A 24 68.39 18.07 28.26
N LEU A 25 69.32 17.69 27.38
CA LEU A 25 69.01 17.14 26.06
C LEU A 25 68.28 15.79 26.18
N LEU A 26 68.70 14.94 27.13
CA LEU A 26 68.05 13.67 27.45
C LEU A 26 66.65 13.88 28.03
N SER A 27 66.47 14.87 28.91
CA SER A 27 65.18 15.25 29.48
C SER A 27 64.20 15.72 28.40
N VAL A 28 64.66 16.58 27.48
CA VAL A 28 63.84 17.05 26.36
C VAL A 28 63.50 15.87 25.43
N ALA A 29 64.46 14.99 25.13
CA ALA A 29 64.23 13.81 24.31
C ALA A 29 63.22 12.83 24.95
N LEU A 30 63.30 12.61 26.27
CA LEU A 30 62.33 11.80 27.02
C LEU A 30 60.94 12.42 27.05
N MET A 31 60.85 13.73 27.31
CA MET A 31 59.58 14.46 27.31
C MET A 31 58.91 14.41 25.92
N SER A 32 59.67 14.65 24.86
CA SER A 32 59.19 14.52 23.48
C SER A 32 58.81 13.08 23.14
N GLY A 33 59.57 12.08 23.60
CA GLY A 33 59.27 10.67 23.40
C GLY A 33 57.94 10.27 24.04
N ILE A 34 57.68 10.70 25.28
CA ILE A 34 56.42 10.44 26.00
C ILE A 34 55.25 11.16 25.31
N MET A 35 55.45 12.40 24.88
CA MET A 35 54.42 13.19 24.22
C MET A 35 54.03 12.59 22.86
N LEU A 36 54.99 12.07 22.10
CA LEU A 36 54.73 11.36 20.84
C LEU A 36 54.07 10.00 21.07
N TRP A 37 54.42 9.30 22.16
CA TRP A 37 53.79 8.02 22.50
C TRP A 37 52.34 8.19 22.98
N SER A 38 52.05 9.28 23.68
CA SER A 38 50.70 9.61 24.17
C SER A 38 49.72 10.05 23.08
N GLN A 39 50.17 10.31 21.86
CA GLN A 39 49.31 10.77 20.74
C GLN A 39 48.74 9.63 19.88
N ARG A 40 48.91 8.36 20.29
CA ARG A 40 48.27 7.24 19.58
C ARG A 40 46.76 7.30 19.81
N LEU A 41 46.03 7.77 18.80
CA LEU A 41 44.57 7.68 18.75
C LEU A 41 44.21 6.20 18.65
N ASP A 42 43.65 5.65 19.72
CA ASP A 42 43.00 4.34 19.66
C ASP A 42 41.74 4.46 18.80
N PHE A 43 41.64 3.58 17.81
CA PHE A 43 40.51 3.53 16.88
C PHE A 43 39.60 2.37 17.25
N GLN A 44 38.31 2.65 17.34
CA GLN A 44 37.27 1.68 17.63
C GLN A 44 36.19 1.72 16.54
N VAL A 45 35.54 0.58 16.31
CA VAL A 45 34.50 0.43 15.30
C VAL A 45 33.30 1.32 15.63
N LEU A 46 32.99 2.27 14.75
CA LEU A 46 31.79 3.08 14.81
C LEU A 46 30.59 2.29 14.28
N TYR A 47 30.69 1.81 13.03
CA TYR A 47 29.70 0.99 12.35
C TYR A 47 30.37 -0.15 11.59
N SER A 48 29.66 -1.27 11.49
CA SER A 48 30.07 -2.45 10.72
C SER A 48 28.93 -2.88 9.80
N ASN A 49 29.26 -3.50 8.67
CA ASN A 49 28.29 -4.02 7.70
C ASN A 49 27.37 -2.95 7.09
N LEU A 50 27.88 -1.73 6.89
CA LEU A 50 27.16 -0.67 6.19
C LEU A 50 27.05 -0.97 4.70
N GLY A 51 25.95 -0.57 4.05
CA GLY A 51 25.91 -0.48 2.59
C GLY A 51 26.88 0.59 2.09
N GLN A 52 27.39 0.47 0.85
CA GLN A 52 28.34 1.44 0.29
C GLN A 52 27.82 2.89 0.32
N GLU A 53 26.51 3.07 0.11
CA GLU A 53 25.86 4.38 0.16
C GLU A 53 25.85 4.97 1.57
N ASP A 54 25.42 4.18 2.58
CA ASP A 54 25.43 4.59 3.98
C ASP A 54 26.87 4.86 4.48
N ALA A 55 27.84 4.04 4.07
CA ALA A 55 29.24 4.25 4.40
C ALA A 55 29.77 5.57 3.83
N GLY A 56 29.39 5.92 2.60
CA GLY A 56 29.73 7.20 1.98
C GLY A 56 29.15 8.41 2.73
N GLN A 57 27.89 8.32 3.17
CA GLN A 57 27.26 9.38 3.96
C GLN A 57 27.92 9.57 5.33
N VAL A 58 28.21 8.46 6.05
CA VAL A 58 28.92 8.49 7.33
C VAL A 58 30.31 9.12 7.16
N VAL A 59 31.07 8.72 6.14
CA VAL A 59 32.41 9.28 5.88
C VAL A 59 32.35 10.77 5.55
N THR A 60 31.37 11.20 4.74
CA THR A 60 31.18 12.62 4.40
C THR A 60 30.92 13.44 5.65
N LYS A 61 30.06 12.95 6.55
CA LYS A 61 29.76 13.64 7.81
C LYS A 61 30.94 13.67 8.77
N LEU A 62 31.66 12.55 8.92
CA LEU A 62 32.89 12.52 9.72
C LEU A 62 33.95 13.51 9.20
N LYS A 63 34.04 13.69 7.88
CA LYS A 63 34.91 14.67 7.23
C LYS A 63 34.46 16.11 7.50
N GLU A 64 33.16 16.40 7.43
CA GLU A 64 32.60 17.72 7.79
C GLU A 64 32.90 18.09 9.25
N MET A 65 32.74 17.12 10.16
CA MET A 65 33.02 17.28 11.59
C MET A 65 34.52 17.29 11.92
N LYS A 66 35.40 17.11 10.91
CA LYS A 66 36.86 17.04 11.04
C LYS A 66 37.34 15.96 12.03
N ILE A 67 36.63 14.84 12.07
CA ILE A 67 36.97 13.73 12.95
C ILE A 67 37.88 12.77 12.20
N PRO A 68 39.03 12.36 12.78
CA PRO A 68 39.88 11.38 12.14
C PRO A 68 39.14 10.05 12.03
N TYR A 69 39.17 9.41 10.87
CA TYR A 69 38.50 8.13 10.62
C TYR A 69 39.40 7.21 9.82
N LYS A 70 39.19 5.90 9.96
CA LYS A 70 39.81 4.86 9.14
C LYS A 70 38.71 4.00 8.53
N VAL A 71 38.84 3.65 7.25
CA VAL A 71 37.88 2.79 6.55
C VAL A 71 38.60 1.50 6.14
N GLU A 72 38.04 0.35 6.52
CA GLU A 72 38.48 -0.97 6.05
C GLU A 72 37.25 -1.74 5.55
N GLY A 73 37.10 -1.86 4.23
CA GLY A 73 35.92 -2.48 3.62
C GLY A 73 34.62 -1.74 4.01
N ASN A 74 33.68 -2.44 4.63
CA ASN A 74 32.41 -1.88 5.14
C ASN A 74 32.44 -1.53 6.64
N ILE A 75 33.64 -1.35 7.21
CA ILE A 75 33.83 -1.01 8.62
C ILE A 75 34.49 0.37 8.73
N ILE A 76 33.89 1.24 9.53
CA ILE A 76 34.37 2.60 9.80
C ILE A 76 34.86 2.66 11.24
N TYR A 77 36.11 3.08 11.42
CA TYR A 77 36.72 3.29 12.73
C TYR A 77 36.89 4.77 13.03
N VAL A 78 36.66 5.14 14.29
CA VAL A 78 36.84 6.49 14.83
C VAL A 78 37.52 6.42 16.20
N PRO A 79 38.04 7.54 16.74
CA PRO A 79 38.66 7.57 18.06
C PRO A 79 37.74 7.02 19.15
N SER A 80 38.26 6.10 19.97
CA SER A 80 37.51 5.39 21.02
C SER A 80 36.75 6.33 21.96
N ASN A 81 37.32 7.50 22.23
CA ASN A 81 36.76 8.51 23.12
C ASN A 81 35.49 9.20 22.59
N ARG A 82 35.18 9.10 21.29
CA ARG A 82 34.02 9.76 20.67
C ARG A 82 33.02 8.81 20.02
N VAL A 83 33.21 7.50 20.12
CA VAL A 83 32.34 6.51 19.43
C VAL A 83 30.86 6.67 19.79
N TYR A 84 30.54 6.76 21.09
CA TYR A 84 29.15 6.83 21.55
C TYR A 84 28.49 8.17 21.21
N GLU A 85 29.23 9.27 21.39
CA GLU A 85 28.80 10.61 21.02
C GLU A 85 28.50 10.67 19.51
N LEU A 86 29.40 10.14 18.69
CA LEU A 86 29.23 10.12 17.23
C LEU A 86 28.07 9.26 16.78
N ARG A 87 27.80 8.13 17.42
CA ARG A 87 26.61 7.33 17.11
C ARG A 87 25.33 8.09 17.40
N LEU A 88 25.28 8.80 18.52
CA LEU A 88 24.11 9.58 18.89
C LEU A 88 23.91 10.76 17.93
N GLU A 89 24.98 11.47 17.59
CA GLU A 89 24.94 12.61 16.68
C GLU A 89 24.58 12.21 15.24
N LEU A 90 25.15 11.12 14.73
CA LEU A 90 24.82 10.58 13.40
C LEU A 90 23.39 10.05 13.35
N ALA A 91 22.93 9.36 14.41
CA ALA A 91 21.56 8.88 14.51
C ALA A 91 20.55 10.04 14.57
N ALA A 92 20.86 11.13 15.28
CA ALA A 92 20.02 12.34 15.31
C ALA A 92 19.87 12.99 13.92
N GLN A 93 20.83 12.74 13.01
CA GLN A 93 20.80 13.20 11.62
C GLN A 93 20.23 12.13 10.67
N GLY A 94 19.72 11.01 11.18
CA GLY A 94 19.15 9.92 10.38
C GLY A 94 20.18 9.08 9.62
N ILE A 95 21.45 9.11 10.04
CA ILE A 95 22.53 8.34 9.43
C ILE A 95 22.92 7.19 10.37
N PRO A 96 23.04 5.95 9.89
CA PRO A 96 22.78 5.47 8.51
C PRO A 96 21.28 5.35 8.20
N GLN A 97 20.88 5.65 6.97
CA GLN A 97 19.47 5.68 6.56
C GLN A 97 18.85 4.29 6.43
N GLY A 98 19.69 3.27 6.18
CA GLY A 98 19.35 1.86 6.29
C GLY A 98 18.13 1.42 5.47
N GLY A 99 18.35 0.83 4.30
CA GLY A 99 17.29 0.16 3.52
C GLY A 99 16.74 0.94 2.34
N GLY A 100 17.49 1.91 1.81
CA GLY A 100 17.13 2.69 0.63
C GLY A 100 16.58 4.08 0.97
N VAL A 101 16.39 4.88 -0.08
CA VAL A 101 15.87 6.26 -0.01
C VAL A 101 14.33 6.22 0.03
N GLY A 102 13.71 6.84 1.03
CA GLY A 102 12.26 7.02 1.16
C GLY A 102 11.84 8.45 0.81
N PHE A 103 10.88 9.01 1.56
CA PHE A 103 10.41 10.39 1.33
C PHE A 103 11.45 11.47 1.69
N GLU A 104 12.56 11.13 2.32
CA GLU A 104 13.63 12.08 2.67
C GLU A 104 14.29 12.72 1.44
N ILE A 105 14.08 12.15 0.25
CA ILE A 105 14.49 12.76 -1.02
C ILE A 105 13.78 14.10 -1.29
N PHE A 106 12.60 14.32 -0.71
CA PHE A 106 11.82 15.55 -0.88
C PHE A 106 12.22 16.67 0.08
N ASP A 107 12.91 16.36 1.18
CA ASP A 107 13.36 17.37 2.16
C ASP A 107 14.46 18.27 1.58
N LYS A 108 15.13 17.81 0.52
CA LYS A 108 16.12 18.59 -0.23
C LYS A 108 15.42 19.34 -1.36
N THR A 109 15.06 20.59 -1.11
CA THR A 109 14.45 21.47 -2.13
C THR A 109 15.42 21.72 -3.29
N GLN A 110 15.23 21.02 -4.41
CA GLN A 110 15.94 21.28 -5.66
C GLN A 110 15.07 22.20 -6.53
N ILE A 111 15.53 23.42 -6.81
CA ILE A 111 14.85 24.35 -7.72
C ILE A 111 15.05 23.88 -9.17
N GLY A 112 13.98 23.84 -9.97
CA GLY A 112 14.04 23.53 -11.40
C GLY A 112 13.86 22.05 -11.77
N VAL A 113 13.30 21.22 -10.88
CA VAL A 113 12.98 19.82 -11.21
C VAL A 113 11.78 19.73 -12.17
N THR A 114 11.84 18.81 -13.12
CA THR A 114 10.73 18.53 -14.04
C THR A 114 9.66 17.65 -13.37
N GLU A 115 8.43 17.68 -13.88
CA GLU A 115 7.34 16.80 -13.38
C GLU A 115 7.74 15.32 -13.47
N PHE A 116 8.42 14.91 -14.55
CA PHE A 116 8.93 13.55 -14.69
C PHE A 116 9.88 13.15 -13.55
N VAL A 117 10.79 14.04 -13.17
CA VAL A 117 11.72 13.80 -12.06
C VAL A 117 10.98 13.73 -10.73
N GLN A 118 9.99 14.61 -10.50
CA GLN A 118 9.17 14.58 -9.29
C GLN A 118 8.38 13.26 -9.19
N ARG A 119 7.78 12.80 -10.28
CA ARG A 119 7.07 11.51 -10.36
C ARG A 119 8.00 10.34 -10.07
N LEU A 120 9.20 10.33 -10.65
CA LEU A 120 10.19 9.28 -10.39
C LEU A 120 10.63 9.27 -8.92
N ASN A 121 10.86 10.45 -8.33
CA ASN A 121 11.19 10.57 -6.91
C ASN A 121 10.05 10.10 -6.01
N TYR A 122 8.80 10.38 -6.39
CA TYR A 122 7.61 9.90 -5.66
C TYR A 122 7.53 8.38 -5.66
N ILE A 123 7.72 7.75 -6.82
CA ILE A 123 7.74 6.29 -6.94
C ILE A 123 8.87 5.68 -6.10
N ARG A 124 10.08 6.26 -6.15
CA ARG A 124 11.21 5.81 -5.33
C ARG A 124 10.93 5.93 -3.84
N ALA A 125 10.33 7.04 -3.41
CA ALA A 125 9.97 7.26 -2.02
C ALA A 125 8.97 6.21 -1.51
N ILE A 126 7.91 5.93 -2.29
CA ILE A 126 6.94 4.86 -1.96
C ILE A 126 7.62 3.50 -1.88
N GLN A 127 8.48 3.15 -2.84
CA GLN A 127 9.22 1.87 -2.82
C GLN A 127 10.09 1.75 -1.56
N GLY A 128 10.74 2.84 -1.14
CA GLY A 128 11.53 2.92 0.08
C GLY A 128 10.69 2.72 1.35
N GLU A 129 9.58 3.44 1.48
CA GLU A 129 8.67 3.31 2.64
C GLU A 129 8.02 1.94 2.75
N LEU A 130 7.56 1.37 1.64
CA LEU A 130 7.02 0.02 1.62
C LEU A 130 8.09 -1.00 2.01
N THR A 131 9.32 -0.83 1.51
CA THR A 131 10.45 -1.68 1.89
C THR A 131 10.73 -1.62 3.39
N ARG A 132 10.74 -0.42 3.98
CA ARG A 132 10.95 -0.23 5.42
C ARG A 132 9.83 -0.86 6.24
N THR A 133 8.58 -0.66 5.83
CA THR A 133 7.41 -1.21 6.51
C THR A 133 7.40 -2.73 6.47
N ILE A 134 7.65 -3.34 5.31
CA ILE A 134 7.70 -4.81 5.18
C ILE A 134 8.87 -5.40 5.99
N ARG A 135 10.01 -4.71 6.08
CA ARG A 135 11.16 -5.15 6.88
C ARG A 135 10.89 -5.14 8.39
N GLN A 136 9.87 -4.43 8.87
CA GLN A 136 9.49 -4.48 10.29
C GLN A 136 8.83 -5.80 10.69
N LEU A 137 8.39 -6.62 9.72
CA LEU A 137 7.89 -7.97 10.00
C LEU A 137 9.00 -8.86 10.55
N SER A 138 8.71 -9.59 11.62
CA SER A 138 9.71 -10.33 12.39
C SER A 138 10.43 -11.43 11.60
N GLU A 139 9.77 -11.96 10.59
CA GLU A 139 10.23 -13.02 9.68
C GLU A 139 11.14 -12.48 8.57
N VAL A 140 11.05 -11.19 8.26
CA VAL A 140 11.73 -10.57 7.12
C VAL A 140 13.07 -10.00 7.59
N GLU A 141 14.15 -10.41 6.93
CA GLU A 141 15.49 -9.84 7.14
C GLU A 141 15.70 -8.62 6.23
N GLN A 142 15.34 -8.78 4.95
CA GLN A 142 15.42 -7.72 3.95
C GLN A 142 14.22 -7.80 3.02
N ALA A 143 13.79 -6.65 2.51
CA ALA A 143 12.75 -6.54 1.50
C ALA A 143 13.24 -5.61 0.38
N ARG A 144 12.74 -5.82 -0.83
CA ARG A 144 12.85 -4.88 -1.95
C ARG A 144 11.54 -4.86 -2.70
N VAL A 145 11.03 -3.66 -2.95
CA VAL A 145 9.77 -3.44 -3.67
C VAL A 145 10.06 -2.70 -4.96
N HIS A 146 9.65 -3.28 -6.08
CA HIS A 146 9.70 -2.65 -7.39
C HIS A 146 8.28 -2.40 -7.87
N ILE A 147 7.99 -1.15 -8.24
CA ILE A 147 6.69 -0.73 -8.75
C ILE A 147 6.90 -0.20 -10.16
N ALA A 148 6.12 -0.71 -11.11
CA ALA A 148 6.04 -0.21 -12.47
C ALA A 148 4.66 0.42 -12.69
N ILE A 149 4.63 1.74 -12.86
CA ILE A 149 3.43 2.51 -13.19
C ILE A 149 3.59 2.99 -14.64
N PRO A 150 2.74 2.54 -15.57
CA PRO A 150 2.80 2.97 -16.96
C PRO A 150 2.38 4.44 -17.10
N GLU A 151 2.88 5.10 -18.16
CA GLU A 151 2.50 6.49 -18.46
C GLU A 151 1.10 6.53 -19.11
N ARG A 152 0.26 7.47 -18.66
CA ARG A 152 -1.05 7.70 -19.27
C ARG A 152 -0.85 8.43 -20.60
N THR A 153 -1.14 7.77 -21.71
CA THR A 153 -1.14 8.38 -23.04
C THR A 153 -2.58 8.62 -23.52
N ILE A 154 -2.85 9.79 -24.08
CA ILE A 154 -4.17 10.14 -24.67
C ILE A 154 -4.49 9.37 -25.96
N PHE A 155 -3.55 8.55 -26.45
CA PHE A 155 -3.62 7.86 -27.75
C PHE A 155 -3.86 6.35 -27.61
N THR A 156 -4.09 5.84 -26.41
CA THR A 156 -4.27 4.40 -26.17
C THR A 156 -5.61 4.15 -25.48
N GLU A 157 -6.47 3.35 -26.10
CA GLU A 157 -7.77 2.95 -25.53
C GLU A 157 -7.64 1.99 -24.33
N LYS A 158 -6.49 1.32 -24.19
CA LYS A 158 -6.16 0.43 -23.08
C LYS A 158 -5.15 1.08 -22.13
N GLU A 159 -5.62 1.49 -20.96
CA GLU A 159 -4.75 1.87 -19.85
C GLU A 159 -4.05 0.60 -19.32
N GLU A 160 -2.73 0.55 -19.45
CA GLU A 160 -1.94 -0.51 -18.80
C GLU A 160 -2.07 -0.35 -17.28
N LYS A 161 -2.24 -1.47 -16.57
CA LYS A 161 -2.38 -1.45 -15.12
C LYS A 161 -1.00 -1.42 -14.46
N PRO A 162 -0.83 -0.71 -13.33
CA PRO A 162 0.37 -0.82 -12.52
C PRO A 162 0.65 -2.26 -12.09
N THR A 163 1.93 -2.59 -11.97
CA THR A 163 2.42 -3.89 -11.48
C THR A 163 3.47 -3.71 -10.40
N ALA A 164 3.60 -4.69 -9.51
CA ALA A 164 4.62 -4.67 -8.48
C ALA A 164 5.29 -6.04 -8.28
N SER A 165 6.58 -6.02 -7.97
CA SER A 165 7.37 -7.19 -7.63
C SER A 165 8.05 -6.97 -6.29
N ILE A 166 7.85 -7.90 -5.37
CA ILE A 166 8.35 -7.84 -4.00
C ILE A 166 9.30 -9.00 -3.82
N VAL A 167 10.56 -8.69 -3.50
CA VAL A 167 11.59 -9.68 -3.19
C VAL A 167 11.83 -9.65 -1.69
N LEU A 168 11.66 -10.79 -1.05
CA LEU A 168 11.86 -10.96 0.38
C LEU A 168 13.10 -11.81 0.62
N LYS A 169 13.86 -11.46 1.64
CA LYS A 169 14.86 -12.33 2.24
C LYS A 169 14.36 -12.67 3.63
N LEU A 170 13.98 -13.91 3.84
CA LEU A 170 13.51 -14.39 5.14
C LEU A 170 14.68 -14.71 6.06
N ARG A 171 14.45 -14.57 7.38
CA ARG A 171 15.42 -15.01 8.39
C ARG A 171 15.57 -16.54 8.35
N ALA A 172 16.76 -17.03 8.67
CA ALA A 172 17.06 -18.46 8.64
C ALA A 172 16.04 -19.28 9.45
N GLY A 173 15.44 -20.29 8.81
CA GLY A 173 14.45 -21.19 9.43
C GLY A 173 13.05 -20.58 9.64
N ARG A 174 12.79 -19.36 9.17
CA ARG A 174 11.46 -18.73 9.20
C ARG A 174 10.78 -18.85 7.84
N VAL A 175 9.46 -19.00 7.88
CA VAL A 175 8.59 -19.05 6.69
C VAL A 175 7.43 -18.08 6.93
N LEU A 176 7.00 -17.36 5.90
CA LEU A 176 5.82 -16.51 5.96
C LEU A 176 4.56 -17.35 5.83
N ASN A 177 3.55 -17.07 6.65
CA ASN A 177 2.24 -17.67 6.49
C ASN A 177 1.42 -16.96 5.38
N GLN A 178 0.38 -17.62 4.85
CA GLN A 178 -0.46 -17.06 3.79
C GLN A 178 -1.15 -15.74 4.20
N GLY A 179 -1.50 -15.58 5.48
CA GLY A 179 -2.07 -14.33 6.00
C GLY A 179 -1.10 -13.15 5.95
N GLN A 180 0.18 -13.38 6.26
CA GLN A 180 1.26 -12.39 6.19
C GLN A 180 1.55 -12.02 4.75
N ILE A 181 1.59 -13.00 3.84
CA ILE A 181 1.75 -12.75 2.40
C ILE A 181 0.57 -11.92 1.88
N GLY A 182 -0.66 -12.29 2.22
CA GLY A 182 -1.86 -11.53 1.88
C GLY A 182 -1.85 -10.11 2.45
N GLY A 183 -1.37 -9.94 3.68
CA GLY A 183 -1.19 -8.62 4.30
C GLY A 183 -0.17 -7.75 3.57
N ILE A 184 0.97 -8.30 3.16
CA ILE A 184 1.98 -7.61 2.35
C ILE A 184 1.38 -7.20 1.00
N VAL A 185 0.70 -8.12 0.31
CA VAL A 185 0.04 -7.84 -0.98
C VAL A 185 -0.98 -6.73 -0.83
N HIS A 186 -1.81 -6.79 0.21
CA HIS A 186 -2.84 -5.78 0.43
C HIS A 186 -2.25 -4.40 0.75
N LEU A 187 -1.24 -4.35 1.64
CA LEU A 187 -0.51 -3.13 1.97
C LEU A 187 0.06 -2.44 0.73
N VAL A 188 0.69 -3.20 -0.17
CA VAL A 188 1.27 -2.64 -1.39
C VAL A 188 0.20 -2.22 -2.37
N SER A 189 -0.87 -3.01 -2.55
CA SER A 189 -1.99 -2.66 -3.44
C SER A 189 -2.73 -1.39 -3.01
N SER A 190 -2.87 -1.14 -1.70
CA SER A 190 -3.55 0.05 -1.19
C SER A 190 -2.66 1.29 -1.20
N SER A 191 -1.34 1.12 -1.24
CA SER A 191 -0.37 2.22 -1.24
C SER A 191 -0.09 2.80 -2.63
N VAL A 192 -0.52 2.12 -3.70
CA VAL A 192 -0.28 2.53 -5.08
C VAL A 192 -1.61 2.63 -5.81
N GLU A 193 -1.91 3.81 -6.37
CA GLU A 193 -3.14 4.04 -7.12
C GLU A 193 -3.24 3.08 -8.32
N GLY A 194 -4.39 2.41 -8.46
CA GLY A 194 -4.67 1.51 -9.58
C GLY A 194 -3.96 0.15 -9.52
N LEU A 195 -3.14 -0.12 -8.51
CA LEU A 195 -2.45 -1.40 -8.35
C LEU A 195 -3.40 -2.46 -7.77
N GLN A 196 -3.72 -3.47 -8.57
CA GLN A 196 -4.59 -4.56 -8.14
C GLN A 196 -3.78 -5.67 -7.44
N PRO A 197 -4.30 -6.34 -6.40
CA PRO A 197 -3.61 -7.44 -5.72
C PRO A 197 -3.14 -8.57 -6.65
N GLN A 198 -3.86 -8.81 -7.75
CA GLN A 198 -3.52 -9.84 -8.74
C GLN A 198 -2.27 -9.49 -9.55
N ASN A 199 -1.88 -8.21 -9.61
CA ASN A 199 -0.71 -7.71 -10.35
C ASN A 199 0.54 -7.60 -9.45
N ILE A 200 0.50 -8.20 -8.26
CA ILE A 200 1.59 -8.18 -7.30
C ILE A 200 2.20 -9.57 -7.22
N THR A 201 3.50 -9.65 -7.46
CA THR A 201 4.26 -10.89 -7.34
C THR A 201 5.20 -10.80 -6.14
N VAL A 202 5.12 -11.77 -5.24
CA VAL A 202 5.99 -11.90 -4.06
C VAL A 202 6.87 -13.12 -4.24
N ILE A 203 8.18 -12.91 -4.20
CA ILE A 203 9.19 -13.97 -4.33
C ILE A 203 10.15 -13.96 -3.14
N ASP A 204 10.67 -15.13 -2.79
CA ASP A 204 11.76 -15.28 -1.83
C ASP A 204 13.14 -15.18 -2.52
N ASN A 205 14.20 -14.97 -1.74
CA ASN A 205 15.58 -14.87 -2.23
C ASN A 205 16.08 -16.17 -2.89
N MET A 206 15.43 -17.30 -2.63
CA MET A 206 15.69 -18.60 -3.26
C MET A 206 14.95 -18.78 -4.60
N GLY A 207 14.18 -17.78 -5.05
CA GLY A 207 13.39 -17.85 -6.28
C GLY A 207 12.03 -18.54 -6.13
N ASN A 208 11.62 -18.85 -4.89
CA ASN A 208 10.31 -19.43 -4.62
C ASN A 208 9.23 -18.36 -4.74
N LEU A 209 8.22 -18.62 -5.57
CA LEU A 209 7.03 -17.78 -5.66
C LEU A 209 6.17 -17.98 -4.40
N LEU A 210 5.99 -16.91 -3.63
CA LEU A 210 5.21 -16.91 -2.38
C LEU A 210 3.78 -16.42 -2.61
N SER A 211 3.58 -15.49 -3.55
CA SER A 211 2.24 -15.09 -3.99
C SER A 211 1.75 -16.04 -5.06
N MET A 212 0.67 -16.77 -4.81
CA MET A 212 -0.04 -17.40 -5.92
C MET A 212 -0.93 -16.32 -6.54
N PRO A 213 -0.65 -15.82 -7.77
CA PRO A 213 -1.59 -14.94 -8.43
C PRO A 213 -2.92 -15.68 -8.50
N ALA A 214 -4.00 -14.98 -8.17
CA ALA A 214 -5.34 -15.52 -8.29
C ALA A 214 -5.67 -15.74 -9.78
N ALA A 215 -5.10 -16.79 -10.37
CA ALA A 215 -5.55 -17.33 -11.64
C ALA A 215 -6.96 -17.89 -11.38
N GLY A 216 -7.93 -17.24 -11.99
CA GLY A 216 -9.35 -17.18 -11.60
C GLY A 216 -10.18 -18.46 -11.68
N ASP A 217 -9.59 -19.66 -11.58
CA ASP A 217 -10.33 -20.92 -11.45
C ASP A 217 -9.69 -21.85 -10.41
N ALA A 218 -8.37 -22.02 -10.42
CA ALA A 218 -7.65 -22.92 -9.51
C ALA A 218 -7.67 -22.46 -8.03
N VAL A 219 -7.76 -21.16 -7.77
CA VAL A 219 -7.81 -20.59 -6.40
C VAL A 219 -9.23 -20.61 -5.83
N ALA A 220 -10.25 -20.53 -6.68
CA ALA A 220 -11.64 -20.71 -6.25
C ALA A 220 -11.86 -22.15 -5.79
N ASP A 221 -11.32 -23.11 -6.54
CA ASP A 221 -11.40 -24.54 -6.24
C ASP A 221 -10.63 -24.90 -4.96
N SER A 222 -9.45 -24.30 -4.73
CA SER A 222 -8.70 -24.51 -3.49
C SER A 222 -9.40 -23.94 -2.25
N LYS A 223 -10.00 -22.74 -2.36
CA LYS A 223 -10.81 -22.15 -1.27
C LYS A 223 -12.09 -22.94 -1.01
N GLN A 224 -12.76 -23.45 -2.05
CA GLN A 224 -13.93 -24.30 -1.91
C GLN A 224 -13.58 -25.62 -1.22
N LEU A 225 -12.45 -26.24 -1.58
CA LEU A 225 -11.94 -27.45 -0.92
C LEU A 225 -11.57 -27.20 0.54
N GLU A 226 -10.94 -26.06 0.84
CA GLU A 226 -10.57 -25.68 2.20
C GLU A 226 -11.81 -25.43 3.06
N TYR A 227 -12.82 -24.76 2.49
CA TYR A 227 -14.13 -24.59 3.13
C TYR A 227 -14.80 -25.94 3.38
N GLN A 228 -14.84 -26.83 2.39
CA GLN A 228 -15.40 -28.17 2.54
C GLN A 228 -14.69 -28.95 3.66
N LYS A 229 -13.35 -28.93 3.72
CA LYS A 229 -12.57 -29.56 4.81
C LYS A 229 -12.89 -28.97 6.18
N SER A 230 -13.10 -27.65 6.28
CA SER A 230 -13.48 -27.01 7.53
C SER A 230 -14.86 -27.46 8.02
N VAL A 231 -15.82 -27.57 7.10
CA VAL A 231 -17.18 -28.06 7.38
C VAL A 231 -17.14 -29.53 7.80
N ASP A 232 -16.39 -30.38 7.09
CA ASP A 232 -16.22 -31.79 7.43
C ASP A 232 -15.66 -31.96 8.85
N LYS A 233 -14.60 -31.21 9.20
CA LYS A 233 -13.98 -31.23 10.52
C LYS A 233 -14.91 -30.73 11.63
N GLU A 234 -15.72 -29.71 11.33
CA GLU A 234 -16.71 -29.19 12.28
C GLU A 234 -17.79 -30.24 12.60
N TYR A 235 -18.33 -30.90 11.56
CA TYR A 235 -19.31 -31.97 11.76
C TYR A 235 -18.71 -33.22 12.42
N GLU A 236 -17.47 -33.58 12.07
CA GLU A 236 -16.75 -34.69 12.71
C GLU A 236 -16.63 -34.44 14.23
N SER A 237 -16.24 -33.24 14.64
CA SER A 237 -16.14 -32.85 16.05
C SER A 237 -17.51 -32.88 16.76
N LYS A 238 -18.56 -32.35 16.13
CA LYS A 238 -19.93 -32.36 16.68
C LYS A 238 -20.43 -33.79 16.89
N LEU A 239 -20.32 -34.64 15.87
CA LEU A 239 -20.76 -36.04 15.95
C LEU A 239 -19.91 -36.83 16.95
N GLN A 240 -18.61 -36.55 17.04
CA GLN A 240 -17.72 -37.19 18.00
C GLN A 240 -18.14 -36.86 19.42
N SER A 241 -18.35 -35.59 19.74
CA SER A 241 -18.79 -35.18 21.07
C SER A 241 -20.14 -35.80 21.48
N MET A 242 -21.06 -35.97 20.52
CA MET A 242 -22.35 -36.60 20.76
C MET A 242 -22.22 -38.11 21.05
N LEU A 243 -21.40 -38.82 20.28
CA LEU A 243 -21.22 -40.27 20.43
C LEU A 243 -20.34 -40.63 21.64
N GLU A 244 -19.36 -39.80 21.99
CA GLU A 244 -18.52 -39.98 23.18
C GLU A 244 -19.34 -40.00 24.49
N GLY A 245 -20.46 -39.27 24.54
CA GLY A 245 -21.38 -39.28 25.68
C GLY A 245 -22.07 -40.63 25.93
N ILE A 246 -22.12 -41.51 24.93
CA ILE A 246 -22.76 -42.82 25.01
C ILE A 246 -21.73 -43.95 25.04
N VAL A 247 -20.74 -43.92 24.15
CA VAL A 247 -19.78 -45.01 23.95
C VAL A 247 -18.49 -44.87 24.76
N GLY A 248 -18.27 -43.69 25.35
CA GLY A 248 -17.04 -43.34 26.05
C GLY A 248 -15.96 -42.74 25.14
N ARG A 249 -15.12 -41.88 25.73
CA ARG A 249 -14.11 -41.09 25.02
C ARG A 249 -13.13 -41.99 24.24
N GLY A 250 -12.91 -41.67 22.96
CA GLY A 250 -11.96 -42.41 22.10
C GLY A 250 -12.43 -43.79 21.63
N LYS A 251 -13.68 -44.21 21.91
CA LYS A 251 -14.23 -45.49 21.44
C LYS A 251 -15.03 -45.39 20.12
N ALA A 252 -15.13 -44.20 19.54
CA ALA A 252 -15.77 -43.97 18.24
C ALA A 252 -14.81 -43.22 17.30
N ILE A 253 -14.78 -43.64 16.04
CA ILE A 253 -14.07 -42.96 14.95
C ILE A 253 -15.13 -42.55 13.93
N ILE A 254 -15.16 -41.28 13.57
CA ILE A 254 -16.17 -40.70 12.69
C ILE A 254 -15.45 -40.07 11.52
N ARG A 255 -16.01 -40.21 10.33
CA ARG A 255 -15.52 -39.54 9.12
C ARG A 255 -16.71 -38.96 8.40
N VAL A 256 -16.62 -37.68 8.06
CA VAL A 256 -17.67 -36.95 7.35
C VAL A 256 -17.12 -36.52 6.00
N ALA A 257 -17.92 -36.66 4.95
CA ALA A 257 -17.63 -36.15 3.63
C ALA A 257 -18.86 -35.40 3.13
N THR A 258 -18.79 -34.07 3.10
CA THR A 258 -19.91 -33.20 2.76
C THR A 258 -19.83 -32.82 1.29
N LYS A 259 -20.95 -32.90 0.56
CA LYS A 259 -21.05 -32.37 -0.80
C LYS A 259 -21.76 -31.01 -0.76
N ILE A 260 -21.00 -29.93 -0.97
CA ILE A 260 -21.50 -28.56 -0.95
C ILE A 260 -21.73 -28.10 -2.40
N ASN A 261 -22.89 -27.51 -2.67
CA ASN A 261 -23.16 -26.88 -3.96
C ASN A 261 -22.88 -25.37 -3.86
N PHE A 262 -21.86 -24.90 -4.57
CA PHE A 262 -21.46 -23.49 -4.61
C PHE A 262 -22.09 -22.68 -5.76
N THR A 263 -23.15 -23.21 -6.38
CA THR A 263 -23.83 -22.53 -7.49
C THR A 263 -24.51 -21.24 -7.00
N GLN A 264 -24.10 -20.10 -7.55
CA GLN A 264 -24.75 -18.81 -7.33
C GLN A 264 -26.00 -18.72 -8.21
N ILE A 265 -27.17 -18.48 -7.60
CA ILE A 265 -28.44 -18.34 -8.31
C ILE A 265 -28.87 -16.87 -8.20
N GLU A 266 -28.80 -16.14 -9.31
CA GLU A 266 -29.43 -14.82 -9.43
C GLU A 266 -30.87 -15.00 -9.90
N ARG A 267 -31.82 -14.44 -9.15
CA ARG A 267 -33.25 -14.49 -9.47
C ARG A 267 -33.80 -13.09 -9.56
N THR A 268 -34.17 -12.68 -10.77
CA THR A 268 -34.95 -11.46 -11.01
C THR A 268 -36.41 -11.86 -11.08
N GLU A 269 -37.22 -11.33 -10.16
CA GLU A 269 -38.68 -11.53 -10.16
C GLU A 269 -39.35 -10.25 -10.64
N GLU A 270 -40.00 -10.32 -11.82
CA GLU A 270 -40.83 -9.25 -12.32
C GLU A 270 -42.30 -9.62 -12.06
N LYS A 271 -42.89 -8.95 -11.06
CA LYS A 271 -44.28 -9.17 -10.69
C LYS A 271 -45.15 -8.13 -11.39
N PHE A 272 -45.93 -8.56 -12.38
CA PHE A 272 -46.98 -7.74 -12.98
C PHE A 272 -48.25 -7.88 -12.15
N ASP A 273 -48.79 -6.75 -11.71
CA ASP A 273 -50.09 -6.67 -11.05
C ASP A 273 -51.17 -6.46 -12.13
N PRO A 274 -52.05 -7.46 -12.39
CA PRO A 274 -53.09 -7.35 -13.39
C PRO A 274 -54.27 -6.46 -12.96
N ASP A 275 -54.37 -6.11 -11.67
CA ASP A 275 -55.49 -5.34 -11.12
C ASP A 275 -55.20 -3.83 -11.07
N THR A 276 -53.95 -3.41 -11.23
CA THR A 276 -53.60 -2.00 -11.45
C THR A 276 -53.88 -1.61 -12.89
N ILE A 277 -55.10 -1.13 -13.13
CA ILE A 277 -55.51 -0.52 -14.39
C ILE A 277 -54.74 0.81 -14.54
N ALA A 278 -53.55 0.77 -15.12
CA ALA A 278 -52.85 1.96 -15.55
C ALA A 278 -53.59 2.49 -16.80
N VAL A 279 -54.46 3.48 -16.60
CA VAL A 279 -55.17 4.15 -17.69
C VAL A 279 -54.14 4.89 -18.54
N LYS A 280 -53.71 4.31 -19.66
CA LYS A 280 -52.79 4.98 -20.61
C LYS A 280 -53.48 6.10 -21.39
N ASN A 281 -54.77 5.94 -21.68
CA ASN A 281 -55.52 6.87 -22.50
C ASN A 281 -57.01 6.83 -22.11
N GLU A 282 -57.55 7.95 -21.65
CA GLU A 282 -58.96 8.08 -21.29
C GLU A 282 -59.66 9.00 -22.30
N GLN A 283 -60.61 8.46 -23.07
CA GLN A 283 -61.45 9.24 -23.98
C GLN A 283 -62.85 9.39 -23.40
N ARG A 284 -63.17 10.55 -22.83
CA ARG A 284 -64.48 10.85 -22.25
C ARG A 284 -65.31 11.66 -23.24
N THR A 285 -66.43 11.08 -23.69
CA THR A 285 -67.42 11.78 -24.53
C THR A 285 -68.67 12.03 -23.70
N GLN A 286 -69.04 13.31 -23.52
CA GLN A 286 -70.36 13.68 -23.00
C GLN A 286 -71.14 14.40 -24.09
N GLU A 287 -72.37 13.92 -24.31
CA GLU A 287 -73.34 14.52 -25.21
C GLU A 287 -74.57 14.89 -24.39
N LYS A 288 -74.91 16.18 -24.38
CA LYS A 288 -76.11 16.68 -23.71
C LYS A 288 -77.02 17.30 -24.78
N SER A 289 -78.06 16.55 -25.14
CA SER A 289 -79.13 17.04 -26.00
C SER A 289 -80.26 17.57 -25.12
N ILE A 290 -80.56 18.86 -25.22
CA ILE A 290 -81.71 19.47 -24.55
C ILE A 290 -82.68 19.89 -25.65
N GLY A 291 -83.72 19.07 -25.85
CA GLY A 291 -84.80 19.35 -26.79
C GLY A 291 -86.06 18.59 -26.38
N ALA A 292 -87.17 19.32 -26.25
CA ALA A 292 -88.49 18.73 -26.03
C ALA A 292 -88.96 18.08 -27.34
N SER A 293 -89.12 16.76 -27.35
CA SER A 293 -89.56 16.01 -28.52
C SER A 293 -91.09 16.10 -28.68
N THR A 294 -91.57 16.92 -29.62
CA THR A 294 -92.91 16.75 -30.20
C THR A 294 -92.83 15.73 -31.34
N GLY A 295 -93.22 14.49 -31.03
CA GLY A 295 -93.14 13.36 -31.97
C GLY A 295 -94.17 13.46 -33.10
N GLY A 296 -93.67 13.50 -34.34
CA GLY A 296 -94.46 13.23 -35.55
C GLY A 296 -94.53 11.73 -35.84
N VAL A 297 -95.63 11.27 -36.44
CA VAL A 297 -95.92 9.85 -36.68
C VAL A 297 -94.95 9.26 -37.71
N PRO A 298 -94.23 8.15 -37.42
CA PRO A 298 -93.29 7.54 -38.38
C PRO A 298 -94.03 6.98 -39.61
N GLY A 299 -93.62 7.41 -40.80
CA GLY A 299 -94.13 6.92 -42.08
C GLY A 299 -93.02 6.79 -43.12
N VAL A 300 -93.20 5.86 -44.05
CA VAL A 300 -92.19 5.41 -45.04
C VAL A 300 -91.60 6.51 -45.94
N LEU A 301 -92.21 7.69 -45.99
CA LEU A 301 -91.72 8.84 -46.77
C LEU A 301 -90.62 9.66 -46.05
N SER A 302 -90.43 9.50 -44.74
CA SER A 302 -89.44 10.29 -43.97
C SER A 302 -88.01 9.75 -44.00
N ASN A 303 -87.78 8.56 -44.57
CA ASN A 303 -86.47 7.90 -44.56
C ASN A 303 -85.93 7.57 -45.97
N GLN A 304 -86.37 8.32 -46.99
CA GLN A 304 -85.89 8.15 -48.36
C GLN A 304 -84.78 9.19 -48.64
N PRO A 305 -83.56 8.77 -49.02
CA PRO A 305 -82.45 9.69 -49.26
C PRO A 305 -82.76 10.59 -50.46
N GLY A 306 -82.67 11.92 -50.29
CA GLY A 306 -82.68 12.87 -51.41
C GLY A 306 -83.90 13.78 -51.55
N GLN A 307 -84.85 13.78 -50.60
CA GLN A 307 -85.90 14.82 -50.55
C GLN A 307 -85.86 15.59 -49.24
N GLN A 308 -85.58 16.89 -49.35
CA GLN A 308 -85.61 17.85 -48.24
C GLN A 308 -87.08 18.10 -47.84
N PRO A 309 -87.49 17.82 -46.59
CA PRO A 309 -88.80 18.27 -46.11
C PRO A 309 -88.84 19.79 -46.04
N ALA A 310 -89.99 20.38 -46.36
CA ALA A 310 -90.23 21.81 -46.21
C ALA A 310 -89.96 22.25 -44.75
N GLN A 311 -89.05 23.21 -44.58
CA GLN A 311 -88.75 23.80 -43.27
C GLN A 311 -89.87 24.77 -42.87
N THR A 312 -90.77 24.31 -42.00
CA THR A 312 -91.51 25.17 -41.09
C THR A 312 -90.62 25.51 -39.90
N GLY A 313 -90.59 26.79 -39.51
CA GLY A 313 -89.72 27.31 -38.47
C GLY A 313 -89.86 26.59 -37.14
N GLY A 314 -88.76 26.03 -36.66
CA GLY A 314 -88.61 25.43 -35.34
C GLY A 314 -87.13 25.33 -35.02
N SER A 315 -86.72 25.94 -33.90
CA SER A 315 -85.35 26.06 -33.41
C SER A 315 -84.54 24.76 -33.52
N SER A 316 -83.38 24.83 -34.19
CA SER A 316 -82.40 23.74 -34.22
C SER A 316 -82.02 23.31 -32.80
N PRO A 317 -82.08 22.01 -32.45
CA PRO A 317 -81.58 21.55 -31.17
C PRO A 317 -80.08 21.81 -31.09
N LEU A 318 -79.66 22.54 -30.07
CA LEU A 318 -78.24 22.78 -29.79
C LEU A 318 -77.67 21.49 -29.20
N SER A 319 -77.04 20.65 -30.02
CA SER A 319 -76.24 19.53 -29.51
C SER A 319 -74.85 20.05 -29.18
N GLN A 320 -74.50 20.00 -27.90
CA GLN A 320 -73.14 20.29 -27.44
C GLN A 320 -72.46 18.96 -27.13
N ARG A 321 -71.54 18.57 -28.01
CA ARG A 321 -70.64 17.43 -27.82
C ARG A 321 -69.31 17.94 -27.28
N GLN A 322 -68.93 17.48 -26.10
CA GLN A 322 -67.61 17.74 -25.54
C GLN A 322 -66.84 16.43 -25.48
N SER A 323 -65.68 16.40 -26.13
CA SER A 323 -64.77 15.26 -26.14
C SER A 323 -63.47 15.69 -25.49
N GLU A 324 -63.11 15.03 -24.40
CA GLU A 324 -61.85 15.26 -23.69
C GLU A 324 -61.00 14.00 -23.81
N ASN A 325 -59.71 14.21 -24.09
CA ASN A 325 -58.73 13.15 -24.26
C ASN A 325 -57.60 13.42 -23.26
N ILE A 326 -57.47 12.55 -22.26
CA ILE A 326 -56.48 12.68 -21.19
C ILE A 326 -55.47 11.55 -21.36
N ASN A 327 -54.21 11.91 -21.61
CA ASN A 327 -53.07 11.00 -21.63
C ASN A 327 -52.34 11.13 -20.30
N TYR A 328 -52.04 10.00 -19.64
CA TYR A 328 -51.31 9.94 -18.36
C TYR A 328 -49.86 9.52 -18.57
#